data_AF-A0A021VNL0-F1
#
_entry.id   AF-A0A021VNL0-F1
#
_cell.length_a   1.000
_cell.length_b   1.000
_cell.length_c   1.000
_cell.angle_alpha   90.00
_cell.angle_beta   90.00
_cell.angle_gamma   90.00
#
_symmetry.space_group_name_H-M   'P 1'
#
loop_
_entity.id
_entity.type
_entity.pdbx_description
1 polymer ?
#
loop_
_entity_poly.entity_id
_entity_poly.type
_entity_poly.pdbx_seq_one_letter_code
_entity_poly.pdbx_strand_id
1 'polypeptide(L)'
;PTLNSEEPASLALRHGRTEVIDTYLDHDRIRDGEAEAMTDAAYTAWRADRARGLMSVLVAETRDDVTALNVRARADLILDGTLKPGREVELNDGTTAGVGDTVITRRNDRRLRAGKDWVRNGDTWTITGVRDDGSVTIRKTGRRFGGSIVLPAAYVADHVDLGYAVTAHRAQGLTVDTAHVVVEPTTTRENFYVAMTRGKHSNRAYVILDRADEHAHPHPGDNPDATGRSVLFGVLQHVGAELSAHETITAEQEQWGSIAQLAAEYETIAAAAQRDRWATLIRASGLTAEQADAAIESEAFGALTAELRRAEANHHDLDTLLPRLVAARGFADADDIASVLHYRVARATSRPTGSGRTRKASRLIAGLVPSADGPMTSDMRHALDERRELIETRTDAVLDTARDAAEPWTLSLGDPPRDPRKAAAWRRHARTVAAYRDRYGITQDTPLGQEPEDTAQKIDFARARSALARSRAIARQHPTAAERRPVEPAAPNRRL
;
A
#
# COMPACT_ATOMS: atom_id res chain seq x y z
N PRO A 1 8.08 -38.03 -0.12
CA PRO A 1 8.32 -37.25 1.11
C PRO A 1 7.63 -35.89 0.97
N THR A 2 6.32 -35.92 1.17
CA THR A 2 5.37 -34.83 0.96
C THR A 2 4.66 -34.59 2.29
N LEU A 3 4.33 -33.33 2.59
CA LEU A 3 3.87 -32.78 3.87
C LEU A 3 5.01 -32.35 4.82
N ASN A 4 5.52 -31.12 4.64
CA ASN A 4 5.92 -30.20 5.73
C ASN A 4 6.55 -28.87 5.26
N SER A 5 6.73 -28.61 3.95
CA SER A 5 7.38 -27.37 3.48
C SER A 5 6.42 -26.22 3.10
N GLU A 6 5.14 -26.48 2.80
CA GLU A 6 4.23 -25.41 2.33
C GLU A 6 3.74 -24.49 3.45
N GLU A 7 3.55 -24.97 4.68
CA GLU A 7 3.04 -24.15 5.80
C GLU A 7 4.07 -23.08 6.26
N PRO A 8 5.38 -23.40 6.44
CA PRO A 8 6.39 -22.38 6.73
C PRO A 8 6.64 -21.44 5.56
N ALA A 9 6.61 -21.94 4.32
CA ALA A 9 6.86 -21.14 3.12
C ALA A 9 5.71 -20.15 2.84
N SER A 10 4.46 -20.60 2.94
CA SER A 10 3.29 -19.71 2.80
C SER A 10 3.25 -18.62 3.89
N LEU A 11 3.63 -18.95 5.13
CA LEU A 11 3.75 -17.95 6.19
C LEU A 11 4.88 -16.94 5.93
N ALA A 12 6.00 -17.40 5.37
CA ALA A 12 7.10 -16.53 4.96
C ALA A 12 6.70 -15.58 3.81
N LEU A 13 5.95 -16.06 2.81
CA LEU A 13 5.35 -15.23 1.76
C LEU A 13 4.45 -14.15 2.34
N ARG A 14 3.55 -14.52 3.27
CA ARG A 14 2.63 -13.59 3.93
C ARG A 14 3.36 -12.46 4.66
N HIS A 15 4.51 -12.75 5.25
CA HIS A 15 5.32 -11.78 5.98
C HIS A 15 6.35 -11.04 5.10
N GLY A 16 6.39 -11.29 3.79
CA GLY A 16 7.36 -10.68 2.88
C GLY A 16 8.82 -11.09 3.15
N ARG A 17 9.02 -12.27 3.75
CA ARG A 17 10.36 -12.81 4.04
C ARG A 17 10.99 -13.32 2.76
N THR A 18 12.06 -12.66 2.32
CA THR A 18 12.68 -12.89 1.01
C THR A 18 13.37 -14.25 0.90
N GLU A 19 13.69 -14.89 2.03
CA GLU A 19 14.29 -16.23 2.10
C GLU A 19 13.37 -17.31 1.51
N VAL A 20 12.07 -17.02 1.40
CA VAL A 20 11.11 -17.95 0.80
C VAL A 20 11.33 -18.13 -0.71
N ILE A 21 11.90 -17.13 -1.38
CA ILE A 21 12.17 -17.21 -2.83
C ILE A 21 13.16 -18.34 -3.09
N ASP A 22 14.22 -18.41 -2.29
CA ASP A 22 15.24 -19.46 -2.38
C ASP A 22 14.63 -20.84 -2.09
N THR A 23 13.69 -20.92 -1.13
CA THR A 23 12.94 -22.16 -0.86
C THR A 23 12.11 -22.61 -2.08
N TYR A 24 11.45 -21.69 -2.79
CA TYR A 24 10.68 -22.03 -3.99
C TYR A 24 11.58 -22.41 -5.17
N LEU A 25 12.74 -21.78 -5.32
CA LEU A 25 13.75 -22.13 -6.32
C LEU A 25 14.28 -23.55 -6.10
N ASP A 26 14.67 -23.89 -4.87
CA ASP A 26 15.21 -25.21 -4.50
C ASP A 26 14.22 -26.37 -4.76
N HIS A 27 12.92 -26.07 -4.83
CA HIS A 27 11.86 -27.04 -5.09
C HIS A 27 11.30 -26.98 -6.52
N ASP A 28 12.00 -26.35 -7.47
CA ASP A 28 11.60 -26.19 -8.89
C ASP A 28 10.20 -25.57 -9.06
N ARG A 29 9.83 -24.65 -8.16
CA ARG A 29 8.51 -24.01 -8.12
C ARG A 29 8.46 -22.68 -8.86
N ILE A 30 9.61 -22.11 -9.22
CA ILE A 30 9.72 -20.88 -9.99
C ILE A 30 10.31 -21.21 -11.35
N ARG A 31 9.71 -20.65 -12.40
CA ARG A 31 10.29 -20.53 -13.74
C ARG A 31 10.24 -19.08 -14.13
N ASP A 32 11.24 -18.61 -14.86
CA ASP A 32 11.30 -17.24 -15.34
C ASP A 32 11.67 -17.17 -16.82
N GLY A 33 11.23 -16.11 -17.49
CA GLY A 33 11.46 -15.87 -18.91
C GLY A 33 10.56 -14.77 -19.46
N GLU A 34 10.48 -14.67 -20.78
CA GLU A 34 9.62 -13.70 -21.48
C GLU A 34 8.13 -13.97 -21.26
N ALA A 35 7.31 -12.93 -21.36
CA ALA A 35 5.88 -12.95 -21.06
C ALA A 35 5.12 -14.06 -21.79
N GLU A 36 5.34 -14.19 -23.11
CA GLU A 36 4.68 -15.20 -23.94
C GLU A 36 5.09 -16.62 -23.52
N ALA A 37 6.39 -16.85 -23.31
CA ALA A 37 6.93 -18.14 -22.91
C ALA A 37 6.45 -18.58 -21.52
N MET A 38 6.35 -17.66 -20.57
CA MET A 38 5.88 -17.94 -19.21
C MET A 38 4.37 -18.22 -19.18
N THR A 39 3.59 -17.46 -19.93
CA THR A 39 2.16 -17.68 -20.10
C THR A 39 1.89 -19.05 -20.75
N ASP A 40 2.64 -19.40 -21.79
CA ASP A 40 2.52 -20.70 -22.47
C ASP A 40 2.93 -21.87 -21.56
N ALA A 41 4.02 -21.72 -20.81
CA ALA A 41 4.49 -22.73 -19.86
C ALA A 41 3.49 -22.97 -18.73
N ALA A 42 2.88 -21.91 -18.20
CA ALA A 42 1.85 -21.99 -17.16
C ALA A 42 0.61 -22.72 -17.69
N TYR A 43 0.15 -22.33 -18.88
CA TYR A 43 -0.99 -22.95 -19.56
C TYR A 43 -0.77 -24.44 -19.85
N THR A 44 0.40 -24.80 -20.38
CA THR A 44 0.75 -26.19 -20.70
C THR A 44 0.79 -27.07 -19.45
N ALA A 45 1.35 -26.57 -18.34
CA ALA A 45 1.39 -27.30 -17.08
C ALA A 45 -0.01 -27.49 -16.48
N TRP A 46 -0.85 -26.45 -16.51
CA TRP A 46 -2.25 -26.53 -16.10
C TRP A 46 -3.03 -27.57 -16.92
N ARG A 47 -2.85 -27.56 -18.26
CA ARG A 47 -3.50 -28.53 -19.15
C ARG A 47 -3.08 -29.97 -18.85
N ALA A 48 -1.79 -30.19 -18.58
CA ALA A 48 -1.27 -31.51 -18.21
C ALA A 48 -1.87 -32.03 -16.89
N ASP A 49 -2.05 -31.17 -15.89
CA ASP A 49 -2.70 -31.52 -14.63
C ASP A 49 -4.17 -31.90 -14.84
N ARG A 50 -4.88 -31.13 -15.67
CA ARG A 50 -6.28 -31.45 -16.03
C ARG A 50 -6.39 -32.78 -16.77
N ALA A 51 -5.48 -33.09 -17.69
CA ALA A 51 -5.44 -34.37 -18.40
C ALA A 51 -5.20 -35.56 -17.44
N ARG A 52 -4.53 -35.32 -16.30
CA ARG A 52 -4.37 -36.31 -15.21
C ARG A 52 -5.57 -36.39 -14.27
N GLY A 53 -6.61 -35.57 -14.49
CA GLY A 53 -7.81 -35.52 -13.67
C GLY A 53 -7.68 -34.71 -12.39
N LEU A 54 -6.62 -33.90 -12.26
CA LEU A 54 -6.45 -32.99 -11.11
C LEU A 54 -7.33 -31.75 -11.27
N MET A 55 -7.86 -31.25 -10.16
CA MET A 55 -8.45 -29.92 -10.13
C MET A 55 -7.32 -28.90 -10.13
N SER A 56 -7.19 -28.14 -11.22
CA SER A 56 -6.11 -27.16 -11.39
C SER A 56 -6.69 -25.79 -11.75
N VAL A 57 -6.03 -24.72 -11.28
CA VAL A 57 -6.39 -23.34 -11.61
C VAL A 57 -5.19 -22.61 -12.20
N LEU A 58 -5.46 -21.79 -13.22
CA LEU A 58 -4.50 -20.84 -13.77
C LEU A 58 -4.80 -19.45 -13.21
N VAL A 59 -3.79 -18.77 -12.68
CA VAL A 59 -3.91 -17.45 -12.06
C VAL A 59 -3.06 -16.46 -12.85
N ALA A 60 -3.65 -15.34 -13.24
CA ALA A 60 -2.98 -14.22 -13.89
C ALA A 60 -3.37 -12.89 -13.20
N GLU A 61 -2.64 -11.81 -13.48
CA GLU A 61 -2.85 -10.52 -12.83
C GLU A 61 -4.02 -9.75 -13.46
N THR A 62 -3.97 -9.54 -14.79
CA THR A 62 -4.95 -8.69 -15.47
C THR A 62 -6.22 -9.45 -15.89
N ARG A 63 -7.32 -8.70 -16.03
CA ARG A 63 -8.57 -9.26 -16.56
C ARG A 63 -8.46 -9.68 -18.02
N ASP A 64 -7.61 -9.00 -18.79
CA ASP A 64 -7.43 -9.26 -20.22
C ASP A 64 -6.68 -10.57 -20.43
N ASP A 65 -5.62 -10.83 -19.65
CA ASP A 65 -4.90 -12.11 -19.68
C ASP A 65 -5.79 -13.26 -19.24
N VAL A 66 -6.59 -13.07 -18.19
CA VAL A 66 -7.57 -14.07 -17.75
C VAL A 66 -8.59 -14.37 -18.84
N THR A 67 -9.07 -13.36 -19.56
CA THR A 67 -9.99 -13.55 -20.69
C THR A 67 -9.31 -14.34 -21.81
N ALA A 68 -8.10 -13.93 -22.21
CA ALA A 68 -7.33 -14.57 -23.27
C ALA A 68 -7.03 -16.05 -22.95
N LEU A 69 -6.61 -16.34 -21.72
CA LEU A 69 -6.35 -17.69 -21.23
C LEU A 69 -7.61 -18.56 -21.18
N ASN A 70 -8.75 -18.01 -20.76
CA ASN A 70 -10.03 -18.72 -20.77
C ASN A 70 -10.50 -19.07 -22.18
N VAL A 71 -10.37 -18.13 -23.12
CA VAL A 71 -10.69 -18.35 -24.54
C VAL A 71 -9.78 -19.43 -25.14
N ARG A 72 -8.47 -19.35 -24.90
CA ARG A 72 -7.49 -20.35 -25.34
C ARG A 72 -7.80 -21.74 -24.76
N ALA A 73 -8.05 -21.82 -23.45
CA ALA A 73 -8.40 -23.07 -22.76
C ALA A 73 -9.60 -23.76 -23.39
N ARG A 74 -10.67 -22.99 -23.64
CA ARG A 74 -11.89 -23.51 -24.24
C ARG A 74 -11.67 -23.97 -25.68
N ALA A 75 -10.96 -23.19 -26.50
CA ALA A 75 -10.64 -23.55 -27.88
C ALA A 75 -9.87 -24.87 -27.96
N ASP A 76 -8.85 -25.06 -27.13
CA ASP A 76 -8.06 -26.28 -27.10
C ASP A 76 -8.88 -27.51 -26.66
N LEU A 77 -9.76 -27.35 -25.67
CA LEU A 77 -10.64 -28.41 -25.21
C LEU A 77 -11.67 -28.82 -26.27
N ILE A 78 -12.07 -27.90 -27.14
CA ILE A 78 -12.91 -28.21 -28.31
C ILE A 78 -12.08 -28.96 -29.35
N LEU A 79 -10.87 -28.48 -29.65
CA LEU A 79 -9.98 -29.07 -30.65
C LEU A 79 -9.55 -30.51 -30.28
N ASP A 80 -9.31 -30.79 -29.01
CA ASP A 80 -8.96 -32.14 -28.54
C ASP A 80 -10.17 -33.05 -28.28
N GLY A 81 -11.39 -32.54 -28.49
CA GLY A 81 -12.64 -33.29 -28.38
C GLY A 81 -13.10 -33.56 -26.94
N THR A 82 -12.42 -33.00 -25.93
CA THR A 82 -12.86 -33.06 -24.53
C THR A 82 -14.18 -32.32 -24.34
N LEU A 83 -14.32 -31.16 -24.99
CA LEU A 83 -15.59 -30.44 -25.13
C LEU A 83 -16.19 -30.72 -26.49
N LYS A 84 -17.45 -31.13 -26.50
CA LYS A 84 -18.20 -31.33 -27.73
C LYS A 84 -19.04 -30.08 -27.98
N PRO A 85 -18.85 -29.37 -29.12
CA PRO A 85 -19.68 -28.24 -29.48
C PRO A 85 -21.16 -28.64 -29.46
N GLY A 86 -21.97 -27.76 -28.87
CA GLY A 86 -23.39 -28.01 -28.66
C GLY A 86 -24.11 -26.69 -28.48
N ARG A 87 -25.19 -26.69 -27.69
CA ARG A 87 -25.87 -25.44 -27.33
C ARG A 87 -24.99 -24.60 -26.40
N GLU A 88 -24.84 -23.33 -26.72
CA GLU A 88 -24.03 -22.37 -25.98
C GLU A 88 -24.89 -21.22 -25.41
N VAL A 89 -24.32 -20.54 -24.42
CA VAL A 89 -24.85 -19.31 -23.82
C VAL A 89 -23.75 -18.27 -23.77
N GLU A 90 -24.14 -17.01 -23.92
CA GLU A 90 -23.26 -15.86 -23.70
C GLU A 90 -23.13 -15.57 -22.20
N LEU A 91 -21.91 -15.25 -21.78
CA LEU A 91 -21.51 -14.96 -20.42
C LEU A 91 -21.30 -13.46 -20.21
N ASN A 92 -21.05 -13.04 -18.97
CA ASN A 92 -20.94 -11.62 -18.61
C ASN A 92 -19.76 -10.88 -19.24
N ASP A 93 -18.69 -11.58 -19.62
CA ASP A 93 -17.54 -11.01 -20.35
C ASP A 93 -17.68 -11.08 -21.87
N GLY A 94 -18.85 -11.50 -22.40
CA GLY A 94 -19.09 -11.68 -23.83
C GLY A 94 -18.50 -12.99 -24.39
N THR A 95 -17.87 -13.82 -23.56
CA THR A 95 -17.47 -15.18 -23.98
C THR A 95 -18.69 -16.11 -24.05
N THR A 96 -18.55 -17.23 -24.75
CA THR A 96 -19.59 -18.27 -24.76
C THR A 96 -19.16 -19.49 -23.96
N ALA A 97 -20.15 -20.22 -23.42
CA ALA A 97 -19.94 -21.49 -22.73
C ALA A 97 -21.05 -22.50 -23.04
N GLY A 98 -20.71 -23.78 -22.99
CA GLY A 98 -21.58 -24.91 -23.28
C GLY A 98 -21.42 -26.06 -22.28
N VAL A 99 -22.04 -27.20 -22.58
CA VAL A 99 -21.97 -28.39 -21.72
C VAL A 99 -20.52 -28.89 -21.62
N GLY A 100 -20.05 -29.09 -20.38
CA GLY A 100 -18.69 -29.48 -20.05
C GLY A 100 -17.79 -28.30 -19.64
N ASP A 101 -18.20 -27.06 -19.94
CA ASP A 101 -17.39 -25.90 -19.59
C ASP A 101 -17.28 -25.69 -18.07
N THR A 102 -16.11 -25.20 -17.64
CA THR A 102 -15.89 -24.77 -16.26
C THR A 102 -16.18 -23.28 -16.15
N VAL A 103 -17.08 -22.91 -15.24
CA VAL A 103 -17.52 -21.53 -15.02
C VAL A 103 -17.35 -21.10 -13.57
N ILE A 104 -17.27 -19.80 -13.34
CA ILE A 104 -17.19 -19.18 -12.02
C ILE A 104 -18.38 -18.21 -11.83
N THR A 105 -18.99 -18.26 -10.65
CA THR A 105 -20.12 -17.38 -10.30
C THR A 105 -19.65 -16.10 -9.63
N ARG A 106 -20.25 -14.96 -9.96
CA ARG A 106 -19.79 -13.61 -9.55
C ARG A 106 -20.65 -12.91 -8.53
N ARG A 107 -21.81 -13.48 -8.19
CA ARG A 107 -22.76 -12.90 -7.25
C ARG A 107 -23.24 -13.96 -6.27
N ASN A 108 -23.45 -13.56 -5.03
CA ASN A 108 -24.12 -14.43 -4.06
C ASN A 108 -25.64 -14.44 -4.36
N ASP A 109 -26.22 -15.62 -4.56
CA ASP A 109 -27.68 -15.78 -4.57
C ASP A 109 -28.11 -17.03 -3.79
N ARG A 110 -28.65 -16.80 -2.59
CA ARG A 110 -29.10 -17.86 -1.67
C ARG A 110 -30.35 -18.59 -2.14
N ARG A 111 -31.07 -18.06 -3.14
CA ARG A 111 -32.24 -18.71 -3.74
C ARG A 111 -31.81 -19.80 -4.72
N LEU A 112 -30.64 -19.65 -5.34
CA LEU A 112 -30.05 -20.63 -6.23
C LEU A 112 -29.32 -21.70 -5.40
N ARG A 113 -30.03 -22.78 -5.04
CA ARG A 113 -29.50 -23.80 -4.13
C ARG A 113 -29.91 -25.22 -4.49
N ALA A 114 -29.07 -26.18 -4.11
CA ALA A 114 -29.36 -27.60 -4.16
C ALA A 114 -28.98 -28.24 -2.82
N GLY A 115 -29.98 -28.58 -2.00
CA GLY A 115 -29.75 -29.09 -0.64
C GLY A 115 -29.08 -28.05 0.25
N LYS A 116 -27.87 -28.35 0.72
CA LYS A 116 -27.05 -27.44 1.56
C LYS A 116 -26.16 -26.50 0.75
N ASP A 117 -25.94 -26.77 -0.53
CA ASP A 117 -25.10 -25.96 -1.41
C ASP A 117 -25.94 -24.85 -2.06
N TRP A 118 -25.37 -23.65 -2.18
CA TRP A 118 -25.99 -22.49 -2.83
C TRP A 118 -24.94 -21.69 -3.60
N VAL A 119 -25.38 -20.87 -4.56
CA VAL A 119 -24.49 -20.12 -5.46
C VAL A 119 -23.79 -18.99 -4.71
N ARG A 120 -22.47 -19.13 -4.55
CA ARG A 120 -21.60 -18.12 -3.96
C ARG A 120 -20.72 -17.47 -5.02
N ASN A 121 -20.40 -16.21 -4.81
CA ASN A 121 -19.34 -15.54 -5.53
C ASN A 121 -18.02 -16.30 -5.33
N GLY A 122 -17.30 -16.58 -6.41
CA GLY A 122 -16.02 -17.29 -6.42
C GLY A 122 -16.09 -18.82 -6.54
N ASP A 123 -17.27 -19.44 -6.38
CA ASP A 123 -17.40 -20.89 -6.54
C ASP A 123 -17.26 -21.29 -8.03
N THR A 124 -16.48 -22.34 -8.30
CA THR A 124 -16.34 -22.95 -9.64
C THR A 124 -17.29 -24.11 -9.86
N TRP A 125 -17.85 -24.19 -11.06
CA TRP A 125 -18.85 -25.17 -11.45
C TRP A 125 -18.58 -25.73 -12.84
N THR A 126 -19.10 -26.93 -13.10
CA THR A 126 -19.16 -27.52 -14.44
C THR A 126 -20.58 -27.41 -14.98
N ILE A 127 -20.71 -26.91 -16.21
CA ILE A 127 -21.99 -26.90 -16.93
C ILE A 127 -22.34 -28.33 -17.34
N THR A 128 -23.53 -28.79 -16.99
CA THR A 128 -24.05 -30.14 -17.31
C THR A 128 -25.25 -30.10 -18.26
N GLY A 129 -25.83 -28.93 -18.48
CA GLY A 129 -26.93 -28.75 -19.41
C GLY A 129 -27.16 -27.27 -19.71
N VAL A 130 -27.48 -26.97 -20.96
CA VAL A 130 -27.89 -25.65 -21.43
C VAL A 130 -29.27 -25.78 -22.05
N ARG A 131 -30.21 -24.93 -21.65
CA ARG A 131 -31.61 -24.97 -22.10
C ARG A 131 -31.89 -23.93 -23.19
N ASP A 132 -33.02 -24.07 -23.87
CA ASP A 132 -33.44 -23.19 -24.95
C ASP A 132 -33.72 -21.75 -24.49
N ASP A 133 -34.08 -21.57 -23.21
CA ASP A 133 -34.33 -20.27 -22.59
C ASP A 133 -33.06 -19.57 -22.10
N GLY A 134 -31.88 -20.15 -22.33
CA GLY A 134 -30.59 -19.64 -21.85
C GLY A 134 -30.27 -20.00 -20.40
N SER A 135 -31.13 -20.75 -19.70
CA SER A 135 -30.82 -21.24 -18.36
C SER A 135 -29.80 -22.38 -18.38
N VAL A 136 -28.94 -22.42 -17.37
CA VAL A 136 -27.79 -23.34 -17.30
C VAL A 136 -27.88 -24.21 -16.06
N THR A 137 -27.69 -25.53 -16.24
CA THR A 137 -27.62 -26.49 -15.14
C THR A 137 -26.16 -26.74 -14.77
N ILE A 138 -25.77 -26.35 -13.56
CA ILE A 138 -24.40 -26.42 -13.04
C ILE A 138 -24.26 -27.47 -11.93
N ARG A 139 -23.05 -28.01 -11.77
CA ARG A 139 -22.63 -28.88 -10.66
C ARG A 139 -21.26 -28.49 -10.14
N LYS A 140 -20.95 -28.76 -8.87
CA LYS A 140 -19.61 -28.48 -8.34
C LYS A 140 -18.55 -29.24 -9.13
N THR A 141 -17.49 -28.53 -9.52
CA THR A 141 -16.34 -29.11 -10.21
C THR A 141 -15.72 -30.24 -9.37
N GLY A 142 -15.26 -31.31 -10.03
CA GLY A 142 -14.60 -32.44 -9.37
C GLY A 142 -15.52 -33.44 -8.64
N ARG A 143 -16.84 -33.17 -8.53
CA ARG A 143 -17.79 -34.12 -7.94
C ARG A 143 -18.59 -34.86 -9.01
N ARG A 144 -18.41 -36.19 -9.08
CA ARG A 144 -19.19 -37.08 -9.96
C ARG A 144 -20.68 -37.16 -9.56
N PHE A 145 -20.98 -36.95 -8.27
CA PHE A 145 -22.34 -36.98 -7.72
C PHE A 145 -22.57 -35.77 -6.80
N GLY A 146 -23.76 -35.17 -6.88
CA GLY A 146 -24.12 -33.98 -6.10
C GLY A 146 -25.35 -33.27 -6.67
N GLY A 147 -25.90 -32.33 -5.90
CA GLY A 147 -27.05 -31.52 -6.33
C GLY A 147 -26.68 -30.62 -7.51
N SER A 148 -27.54 -30.56 -8.52
CA SER A 148 -27.44 -29.59 -9.61
C SER A 148 -28.22 -28.34 -9.28
N ILE A 149 -27.67 -27.18 -9.62
CA ILE A 149 -28.36 -25.89 -9.51
C ILE A 149 -28.67 -25.40 -10.92
N VAL A 150 -29.84 -24.79 -11.09
CA VAL A 150 -30.22 -24.14 -12.34
C VAL A 150 -30.01 -22.65 -12.18
N LEU A 151 -29.14 -22.07 -12.99
CA LEU A 151 -28.95 -20.63 -13.10
C LEU A 151 -29.94 -20.07 -14.14
N PRO A 152 -30.76 -19.08 -13.77
CA PRO A 152 -31.58 -18.35 -14.73
C PRO A 152 -30.72 -17.64 -15.78
N ALA A 153 -31.23 -17.47 -17.00
CA ALA A 153 -30.49 -16.83 -18.10
C ALA A 153 -29.94 -15.44 -17.73
N ALA A 154 -30.74 -14.61 -17.05
CA ALA A 154 -30.28 -13.29 -16.59
C ALA A 154 -29.08 -13.38 -15.62
N TYR A 155 -29.08 -14.38 -14.73
CA TYR A 155 -27.96 -14.58 -13.82
C TYR A 155 -26.70 -15.04 -14.59
N VAL A 156 -26.88 -15.87 -15.61
CA VAL A 156 -25.77 -16.34 -16.47
C VAL A 156 -25.16 -15.15 -17.22
N ALA A 157 -26.00 -14.34 -17.86
CA ALA A 157 -25.58 -13.19 -18.64
C ALA A 157 -24.91 -12.10 -17.79
N ASP A 158 -25.32 -11.89 -16.53
CA ASP A 158 -24.77 -10.79 -15.71
C ASP A 158 -23.67 -11.23 -14.74
N HIS A 159 -23.64 -12.51 -14.35
CA HIS A 159 -22.92 -12.96 -13.15
C HIS A 159 -22.17 -14.29 -13.31
N VAL A 160 -21.93 -14.76 -14.53
CA VAL A 160 -21.16 -15.98 -14.81
C VAL A 160 -20.09 -15.69 -15.85
N ASP A 161 -18.88 -16.20 -15.61
CA ASP A 161 -17.76 -16.15 -16.55
C ASP A 161 -17.09 -17.53 -16.64
N LEU A 162 -16.22 -17.72 -17.63
CA LEU A 162 -15.36 -18.89 -17.70
C LEU A 162 -14.43 -18.95 -16.48
N GLY A 163 -14.15 -20.18 -16.03
CA GLY A 163 -13.42 -20.45 -14.78
C GLY A 163 -12.18 -21.31 -14.97
N TYR A 164 -11.57 -21.35 -16.16
CA TYR A 164 -10.29 -22.03 -16.41
C TYR A 164 -9.11 -21.24 -15.86
N ALA A 165 -9.15 -19.92 -16.06
CA ALA A 165 -8.24 -18.94 -15.48
C ALA A 165 -9.01 -17.92 -14.63
N VAL A 166 -8.37 -17.41 -13.58
CA VAL A 166 -8.93 -16.39 -12.67
C VAL A 166 -7.86 -15.36 -12.28
N THR A 167 -8.30 -14.20 -11.80
CA THR A 167 -7.37 -13.27 -11.15
C THR A 167 -6.98 -13.75 -9.76
N ALA A 168 -5.85 -13.28 -9.22
CA ALA A 168 -5.41 -13.62 -7.86
C ALA A 168 -6.53 -13.36 -6.83
N HIS A 169 -7.22 -12.21 -6.90
CA HIS A 169 -8.40 -11.91 -6.09
C HIS A 169 -9.41 -13.03 -6.02
N ARG A 170 -9.79 -13.50 -7.21
CA ARG A 170 -10.89 -14.44 -7.38
C ARG A 170 -10.47 -15.84 -7.03
N ALA A 171 -9.17 -16.10 -6.96
CA ALA A 171 -8.64 -17.31 -6.38
C ALA A 171 -8.90 -17.39 -4.87
N GLN A 172 -9.21 -16.30 -4.16
CA GLN A 172 -9.42 -16.35 -2.71
C GLN A 172 -10.55 -17.32 -2.31
N GLY A 173 -10.23 -18.27 -1.43
CA GLY A 173 -11.19 -19.29 -0.97
C GLY A 173 -11.38 -20.48 -1.93
N LEU A 174 -10.78 -20.44 -3.14
CA LEU A 174 -10.65 -21.62 -3.98
C LEU A 174 -9.62 -22.57 -3.39
N THR A 175 -9.96 -23.85 -3.34
CA THR A 175 -9.03 -24.91 -2.95
C THR A 175 -9.03 -25.97 -4.03
N VAL A 176 -7.89 -26.08 -4.70
CA VAL A 176 -7.67 -26.99 -5.84
C VAL A 176 -6.50 -27.93 -5.51
N ASP A 177 -6.24 -28.91 -6.37
CA ASP A 177 -5.12 -29.83 -6.20
C ASP A 177 -3.81 -29.12 -6.56
N THR A 178 -3.80 -28.37 -7.67
CA THR A 178 -2.62 -27.62 -8.15
C THR A 178 -2.96 -26.21 -8.61
N ALA A 179 -2.02 -25.27 -8.45
CA ALA A 179 -2.14 -23.89 -8.93
C ALA A 179 -0.91 -23.48 -9.76
N HIS A 180 -1.16 -22.79 -10.87
CA HIS A 180 -0.15 -22.23 -11.76
C HIS A 180 -0.37 -20.72 -11.85
N VAL A 181 0.64 -19.94 -11.47
CA VAL A 181 0.54 -18.49 -11.27
C VAL A 181 1.49 -17.78 -12.22
N VAL A 182 0.95 -16.97 -13.12
CA VAL A 182 1.72 -16.02 -13.92
C VAL A 182 1.99 -14.79 -13.06
N VAL A 183 3.25 -14.37 -12.95
CA VAL A 183 3.70 -13.28 -12.08
C VAL A 183 4.36 -12.21 -12.93
N GLU A 184 3.86 -10.99 -12.82
CA GLU A 184 4.42 -9.80 -13.45
C GLU A 184 5.25 -8.98 -12.45
N PRO A 185 6.12 -8.07 -12.93
CA PRO A 185 6.83 -7.15 -12.05
C PRO A 185 5.91 -6.24 -11.21
N THR A 186 4.67 -6.03 -11.64
CA THR A 186 3.64 -5.27 -10.92
C THR A 186 2.85 -6.11 -9.93
N THR A 187 3.05 -7.43 -9.89
CA THR A 187 2.30 -8.31 -8.99
C THR A 187 2.55 -7.93 -7.53
N THR A 188 1.48 -7.88 -6.76
CA THR A 188 1.53 -7.56 -5.33
C THR A 188 1.84 -8.79 -4.50
N ARG A 189 2.46 -8.60 -3.33
CA ARG A 189 2.78 -9.66 -2.37
C ARG A 189 1.53 -10.42 -1.95
N GLU A 190 0.44 -9.72 -1.71
CA GLU A 190 -0.82 -10.31 -1.25
C GLU A 190 -1.44 -11.16 -2.36
N ASN A 191 -1.45 -10.66 -3.60
CA ASN A 191 -1.89 -11.43 -4.76
C ASN A 191 -1.01 -12.65 -4.99
N PHE A 192 0.31 -12.48 -4.88
CA PHE A 192 1.26 -13.57 -5.00
C PHE A 192 1.06 -14.62 -3.89
N TYR A 193 0.91 -14.20 -2.63
CA TYR A 193 0.62 -15.08 -1.50
C TYR A 193 -0.72 -15.82 -1.66
N VAL A 194 -1.77 -15.10 -2.04
CA VAL A 194 -3.10 -15.67 -2.29
C VAL A 194 -3.00 -16.72 -3.38
N ALA A 195 -2.38 -16.41 -4.52
CA ALA A 195 -2.24 -17.34 -5.64
C ALA A 195 -1.37 -18.57 -5.28
N MET A 196 -0.26 -18.36 -4.57
CA MET A 196 0.68 -19.42 -4.17
C MET A 196 0.22 -20.32 -3.01
N THR A 197 -1.02 -20.16 -2.56
CA THR A 197 -1.63 -20.95 -1.47
C THR A 197 -2.95 -21.63 -1.87
N ARG A 198 -3.23 -21.81 -3.17
CA ARG A 198 -4.50 -22.37 -3.67
C ARG A 198 -4.45 -23.87 -3.95
N GLY A 199 -3.30 -24.36 -4.40
CA GLY A 199 -3.05 -25.78 -4.59
C GLY A 199 -2.76 -26.47 -3.26
N LYS A 200 -3.41 -27.61 -3.02
CA LYS A 200 -3.12 -28.50 -1.87
C LYS A 200 -1.84 -29.31 -2.02
N HIS A 201 -1.42 -29.55 -3.26
CA HIS A 201 -0.29 -30.42 -3.57
C HIS A 201 0.86 -29.68 -4.25
N SER A 202 0.54 -28.59 -4.96
CA SER A 202 1.52 -27.90 -5.78
C SER A 202 1.08 -26.48 -6.12
N ASN A 203 1.97 -25.52 -5.88
CA ASN A 203 1.84 -24.13 -6.32
C ASN A 203 3.11 -23.78 -7.12
N ARG A 204 2.98 -23.25 -8.33
CA ARG A 204 4.10 -22.90 -9.22
C ARG A 204 3.94 -21.47 -9.73
N ALA A 205 5.05 -20.73 -9.76
CA ALA A 205 5.14 -19.36 -10.26
C ALA A 205 5.91 -19.32 -11.60
N TYR A 206 5.38 -18.56 -12.54
CA TYR A 206 5.93 -18.31 -13.87
C TYR A 206 6.16 -16.81 -13.98
N VAL A 207 7.41 -16.39 -13.77
CA VAL A 207 7.81 -15.01 -13.54
C VAL A 207 8.25 -14.36 -14.84
N ILE A 208 7.52 -13.34 -15.23
CA ILE A 208 7.78 -12.54 -16.42
C ILE A 208 8.92 -11.56 -16.12
N LEU A 209 9.95 -11.55 -16.97
CA LEU A 209 11.16 -10.73 -16.80
C LEU A 209 11.11 -9.42 -17.59
N ASP A 210 10.36 -9.41 -18.70
CA ASP A 210 10.15 -8.29 -19.60
C ASP A 210 8.92 -7.46 -19.19
N ARG A 211 8.96 -6.15 -19.47
CA ARG A 211 7.76 -5.31 -19.38
C ARG A 211 7.08 -5.35 -20.75
N ALA A 212 5.75 -5.52 -20.77
CA ALA A 212 4.92 -5.59 -21.98
C ALA A 212 4.95 -4.34 -22.88
N ASP A 213 5.69 -3.29 -22.49
CA ASP A 213 5.80 -2.04 -23.23
C ASP A 213 7.06 -2.05 -24.12
N GLU A 214 7.06 -2.91 -25.15
CA GLU A 214 8.15 -3.00 -26.15
C GLU A 214 8.38 -1.69 -26.94
N HIS A 215 7.55 -0.66 -26.72
CA HIS A 215 7.63 0.65 -27.38
C HIS A 215 8.02 1.79 -26.42
N ALA A 216 8.21 1.53 -25.13
CA ALA A 216 8.76 2.50 -24.19
C ALA A 216 10.29 2.48 -24.29
N HIS A 217 10.91 3.65 -24.47
CA HIS A 217 12.37 3.77 -24.43
C HIS A 217 12.90 3.22 -23.09
N PRO A 218 14.03 2.46 -23.08
CA PRO A 218 14.61 1.96 -21.85
C PRO A 218 14.80 3.08 -20.84
N HIS A 219 14.20 2.94 -19.66
CA HIS A 219 14.36 3.89 -18.59
C HIS A 219 15.75 3.70 -17.97
N PRO A 220 16.45 4.78 -17.55
CA PRO A 220 17.69 4.64 -16.77
C PRO A 220 17.35 4.00 -15.42
N GLY A 221 17.47 2.67 -15.34
CA GLY A 221 16.99 1.86 -14.22
C GLY A 221 16.54 0.44 -14.61
N ASP A 222 16.33 0.18 -15.89
CA ASP A 222 16.05 -1.17 -16.38
C ASP A 222 17.31 -2.03 -16.19
N ASN A 223 17.20 -3.07 -15.35
CA ASN A 223 18.28 -4.03 -15.14
C ASN A 223 18.21 -5.11 -16.24
N PRO A 224 19.13 -5.13 -17.22
CA PRO A 224 19.15 -6.16 -18.26
C PRO A 224 19.42 -7.57 -17.71
N ASP A 225 19.86 -7.68 -16.46
CA ASP A 225 20.11 -8.94 -15.75
C ASP A 225 18.96 -9.30 -14.77
N ALA A 226 17.74 -8.82 -15.02
CA ALA A 226 16.58 -9.19 -14.19
C ALA A 226 16.40 -10.72 -14.19
N THR A 227 16.38 -11.32 -13.01
CA THR A 227 16.15 -12.75 -12.80
C THR A 227 14.78 -12.96 -12.13
N GLY A 228 14.22 -14.17 -12.22
CA GLY A 228 12.98 -14.49 -11.49
C GLY A 228 13.08 -14.15 -10.00
N ARG A 229 14.27 -14.28 -9.41
CA ARG A 229 14.56 -13.91 -8.03
C ARG A 229 14.44 -12.41 -7.78
N SER A 230 14.97 -11.55 -8.64
CA SER A 230 14.90 -10.09 -8.45
C SER A 230 13.48 -9.54 -8.64
N VAL A 231 12.72 -10.11 -9.59
CA VAL A 231 11.30 -9.74 -9.78
C VAL A 231 10.49 -10.16 -8.56
N LEU A 232 10.64 -11.40 -8.09
CA LEU A 232 9.94 -11.87 -6.89
C LEU A 232 10.36 -11.11 -5.62
N PHE A 233 11.62 -10.69 -5.53
CA PHE A 233 12.06 -9.80 -4.46
C PHE A 233 11.26 -8.48 -4.50
N GLY A 234 11.12 -7.87 -5.68
CA GLY A 234 10.26 -6.70 -5.89
C GLY A 234 8.81 -6.95 -5.50
N VAL A 235 8.21 -8.06 -5.97
CA VAL A 235 6.84 -8.49 -5.64
C VAL A 235 6.64 -8.64 -4.13
N LEU A 236 7.60 -9.23 -3.40
CA LEU A 236 7.52 -9.36 -1.94
C LEU A 236 7.65 -8.02 -1.19
N GLN A 237 8.23 -7.01 -1.81
CA GLN A 237 8.24 -5.63 -1.30
C GLN A 237 7.02 -4.82 -1.78
N HIS A 238 6.32 -5.28 -2.82
CA HIS A 238 5.16 -4.62 -3.42
C HIS A 238 3.87 -5.03 -2.71
N VAL A 239 3.48 -4.32 -1.66
CA VAL A 239 2.21 -4.56 -0.96
C VAL A 239 1.06 -3.96 -1.78
N GLY A 240 0.05 -4.76 -2.13
CA GLY A 240 -1.13 -4.28 -2.85
C GLY A 240 -2.39 -5.06 -2.50
N ALA A 241 -3.43 -4.29 -2.24
CA ALA A 241 -4.59 -4.66 -1.44
C ALA A 241 -5.78 -5.17 -2.26
N GLU A 242 -6.48 -6.17 -1.73
CA GLU A 242 -7.88 -6.46 -2.07
C GLU A 242 -8.66 -6.80 -0.79
N LEU A 243 -9.67 -5.98 -0.48
CA LEU A 243 -10.25 -5.79 0.85
C LEU A 243 -11.72 -6.22 0.93
N SER A 244 -12.10 -6.83 2.05
CA SER A 244 -13.45 -7.30 2.37
C SER A 244 -14.34 -6.19 2.94
N ALA A 245 -15.66 -6.38 2.94
CA ALA A 245 -16.66 -5.38 3.35
C ALA A 245 -16.63 -4.93 4.83
N HIS A 246 -15.70 -5.43 5.66
CA HIS A 246 -15.41 -4.87 7.00
C HIS A 246 -14.23 -3.88 6.98
N GLU A 247 -13.41 -3.94 5.94
CA GLU A 247 -12.28 -3.05 5.70
C GLU A 247 -12.68 -1.84 4.85
N THR A 248 -13.95 -1.64 4.51
CA THR A 248 -14.41 -0.42 3.79
C THR A 248 -14.03 0.87 4.54
N ILE A 249 -13.83 0.80 5.87
CA ILE A 249 -13.37 1.92 6.69
C ILE A 249 -11.84 2.11 6.61
N THR A 250 -11.08 1.06 6.28
CA THR A 250 -9.62 1.10 6.07
C THR A 250 -9.23 1.25 4.59
N ALA A 251 -10.11 0.85 3.66
CA ALA A 251 -9.99 1.04 2.22
C ALA A 251 -10.07 2.52 1.84
N GLU A 252 -10.83 3.33 2.59
CA GLU A 252 -10.75 4.79 2.52
C GLU A 252 -9.36 5.32 2.95
N GLN A 253 -8.58 4.56 3.73
CA GLN A 253 -7.26 4.94 4.23
C GLN A 253 -6.13 4.56 3.25
N GLU A 254 -6.30 3.49 2.45
CA GLU A 254 -5.35 3.11 1.38
C GLU A 254 -5.62 3.81 0.04
N GLN A 255 -6.77 4.47 -0.12
CA GLN A 255 -7.06 5.31 -1.28
C GLN A 255 -6.16 6.55 -1.38
N TRP A 256 -5.49 6.92 -0.29
CA TRP A 256 -4.49 7.97 -0.21
C TRP A 256 -3.17 7.31 0.19
N GLY A 257 -2.17 7.31 -0.68
CA GLY A 257 -0.87 6.65 -0.44
C GLY A 257 -0.24 6.98 0.94
N SER A 258 0.80 6.24 1.33
CA SER A 258 1.48 6.47 2.63
C SER A 258 1.80 7.96 2.87
N ILE A 259 1.85 8.43 4.13
CA ILE A 259 2.28 9.81 4.42
C ILE A 259 3.69 10.06 3.85
N ALA A 260 4.52 9.03 3.72
CA ALA A 260 5.81 9.11 3.03
C ALA A 260 5.65 9.52 1.57
N GLN A 261 4.79 8.82 0.82
CA GLN A 261 4.49 9.11 -0.58
C GLN A 261 3.84 10.49 -0.74
N LEU A 262 2.77 10.77 0.01
CA LEU A 262 2.05 12.04 -0.06
C LEU A 262 2.95 13.23 0.31
N ALA A 263 3.86 13.06 1.28
CA ALA A 263 4.84 14.08 1.62
C ALA A 263 5.87 14.27 0.51
N ALA A 264 6.34 13.20 -0.14
CA ALA A 264 7.27 13.30 -1.28
C ALA A 264 6.63 14.02 -2.48
N GLU A 265 5.37 13.72 -2.79
CA GLU A 265 4.59 14.44 -3.80
C GLU A 265 4.42 15.92 -3.43
N TYR A 266 4.03 16.21 -2.19
CA TYR A 266 3.91 17.58 -1.67
C TYR A 266 5.23 18.35 -1.80
N GLU A 267 6.34 17.74 -1.37
CA GLU A 267 7.68 18.34 -1.39
C GLU A 267 8.14 18.63 -2.82
N THR A 268 7.82 17.75 -3.78
CA THR A 268 8.12 17.94 -5.21
C THR A 268 7.34 19.12 -5.80
N ILE A 269 6.03 19.17 -5.56
CA ILE A 269 5.19 20.29 -6.02
C ILE A 269 5.65 21.59 -5.37
N ALA A 270 5.97 21.56 -4.07
CA ALA A 270 6.45 22.73 -3.33
C ALA A 270 7.81 23.22 -3.84
N ALA A 271 8.69 22.32 -4.27
CA ALA A 271 9.98 22.67 -4.86
C ALA A 271 9.77 23.41 -6.19
N ALA A 272 8.89 22.91 -7.07
CA ALA A 272 8.55 23.57 -8.32
C ALA A 272 7.85 24.92 -8.08
N ALA A 273 6.81 24.95 -7.23
CA ALA A 273 5.96 26.11 -7.00
C ALA A 273 6.69 27.30 -6.37
N GLN A 274 7.73 27.05 -5.56
CA GLN A 274 8.47 28.11 -4.86
C GLN A 274 9.84 28.39 -5.46
N ARG A 275 10.23 27.71 -6.55
CA ARG A 275 11.57 27.82 -7.15
C ARG A 275 11.97 29.27 -7.40
N ASP A 276 11.12 30.01 -8.11
CA ASP A 276 11.40 31.39 -8.51
C ASP A 276 11.47 32.32 -7.30
N ARG A 277 10.58 32.12 -6.32
CA ARG A 277 10.58 32.86 -5.06
C ARG A 277 11.91 32.69 -4.31
N TRP A 278 12.40 31.46 -4.21
CA TRP A 278 13.66 31.19 -3.53
C TRP A 278 14.87 31.70 -4.33
N ALA A 279 14.83 31.64 -5.66
CA ALA A 279 15.84 32.26 -6.50
C ALA A 279 15.89 33.78 -6.29
N THR A 280 14.74 34.46 -6.19
CA THR A 280 14.68 35.90 -5.87
C THR A 280 15.29 36.19 -4.49
N LEU A 281 14.95 35.40 -3.47
CA LEU A 281 15.51 35.56 -2.13
C LEU A 281 17.04 35.40 -2.12
N ILE A 282 17.57 34.43 -2.86
CA ILE A 282 19.02 34.20 -2.98
C ILE A 282 19.70 35.38 -3.68
N ARG A 283 19.13 35.91 -4.76
CA ARG A 283 19.66 37.11 -5.43
C ARG A 283 19.63 38.35 -4.51
N ALA A 284 18.64 38.45 -3.62
CA ALA A 284 18.53 39.54 -2.65
C ALA A 284 19.38 39.33 -1.38
N SER A 285 20.10 38.21 -1.26
CA SER A 285 20.81 37.82 -0.03
C SER A 285 22.14 38.54 0.21
N GLY A 286 22.59 39.39 -0.72
CA GLY A 286 23.90 40.07 -0.64
C GLY A 286 25.07 39.30 -1.27
N LEU A 287 24.79 38.18 -1.95
CA LEU A 287 25.73 37.55 -2.88
C LEU A 287 25.94 38.42 -4.12
N THR A 288 27.07 38.27 -4.82
CA THR A 288 27.21 38.83 -6.17
C THR A 288 26.28 38.10 -7.14
N ALA A 289 26.02 38.68 -8.32
CA ALA A 289 25.16 38.06 -9.31
C ALA A 289 25.67 36.66 -9.71
N GLU A 290 26.98 36.52 -9.93
CA GLU A 290 27.62 35.26 -10.31
C GLU A 290 27.51 34.21 -9.20
N GLN A 291 27.69 34.61 -7.94
CA GLN A 291 27.55 33.71 -6.79
C GLN A 291 26.09 33.25 -6.61
N ALA A 292 25.13 34.15 -6.82
CA ALA A 292 23.72 33.82 -6.72
C ALA A 292 23.29 32.85 -7.84
N ASP A 293 23.74 33.07 -9.07
CA ASP A 293 23.49 32.17 -10.21
C ASP A 293 24.09 30.79 -9.96
N ALA A 294 25.36 30.72 -9.53
CA ALA A 294 26.01 29.46 -9.17
C ALA A 294 25.27 28.69 -8.06
N ALA A 295 24.73 29.40 -7.06
CA ALA A 295 23.94 28.76 -6.01
C ALA A 295 22.57 28.26 -6.48
N ILE A 296 21.95 28.93 -7.46
CA ILE A 296 20.64 28.56 -8.02
C ILE A 296 20.75 27.38 -8.99
N GLU A 297 21.85 27.28 -9.72
CA GLU A 297 22.12 26.20 -10.69
C GLU A 297 22.74 24.95 -10.05
N SER A 298 23.20 25.05 -8.80
CA SER A 298 23.77 23.93 -8.03
C SER A 298 22.76 22.80 -7.79
N GLU A 299 23.24 21.56 -7.83
CA GLU A 299 22.47 20.36 -7.45
C GLU A 299 21.98 20.44 -5.98
N ALA A 300 22.70 21.15 -5.12
CA ALA A 300 22.31 21.35 -3.71
C ALA A 300 21.19 22.38 -3.53
N PHE A 301 20.74 23.07 -4.58
CA PHE A 301 19.67 24.07 -4.50
C PHE A 301 18.35 23.48 -3.99
N GLY A 302 18.02 22.24 -4.36
CA GLY A 302 16.85 21.53 -3.84
C GLY A 302 16.89 21.37 -2.32
N ALA A 303 18.03 20.93 -1.78
CA ALA A 303 18.22 20.77 -0.33
C ALA A 303 18.18 22.13 0.40
N LEU A 304 18.81 23.17 -0.17
CA LEU A 304 18.76 24.52 0.37
C LEU A 304 17.33 25.06 0.46
N THR A 305 16.55 24.96 -0.63
CA THR A 305 15.17 25.47 -0.65
C THR A 305 14.24 24.70 0.28
N ALA A 306 14.46 23.39 0.46
CA ALA A 306 13.75 22.61 1.47
C ALA A 306 14.04 23.09 2.90
N GLU A 307 15.30 23.43 3.21
CA GLU A 307 15.68 23.98 4.52
C GLU A 307 15.17 25.41 4.72
N LEU A 308 15.16 26.25 3.68
CA LEU A 308 14.53 27.58 3.72
C LEU A 308 13.03 27.48 4.01
N ARG A 309 12.31 26.60 3.31
CA ARG A 309 10.88 26.34 3.58
C ARG A 309 10.65 25.88 5.02
N ARG A 310 11.52 24.99 5.53
CA ARG A 310 11.48 24.53 6.93
C ARG A 310 11.67 25.68 7.91
N ALA A 311 12.64 26.55 7.66
CA ALA A 311 12.90 27.72 8.49
C ALA A 311 11.69 28.69 8.48
N GLU A 312 11.11 28.96 7.32
CA GLU A 312 9.89 29.78 7.19
C GLU A 312 8.69 29.16 7.94
N ALA A 313 8.47 27.85 7.82
CA ALA A 313 7.41 27.14 8.55
C ALA A 313 7.57 27.23 10.08
N ASN A 314 8.80 27.45 10.56
CA ASN A 314 9.13 27.71 11.96
C ASN A 314 9.18 29.21 12.31
N HIS A 315 8.66 30.08 11.44
CA HIS A 315 8.59 31.55 11.57
C HIS A 315 9.95 32.24 11.67
N HIS A 316 11.00 31.68 11.06
CA HIS A 316 12.22 32.44 10.82
C HIS A 316 11.97 33.46 9.70
N ASP A 317 12.34 34.72 9.95
CA ASP A 317 12.35 35.77 8.93
C ASP A 317 13.56 35.58 8.02
N LEU A 318 13.32 35.05 6.82
CA LEU A 318 14.37 34.71 5.86
C LEU A 318 14.99 35.93 5.18
N ASP A 319 14.22 37.00 5.00
CA ASP A 319 14.71 38.26 4.42
C ASP A 319 15.75 38.93 5.33
N THR A 320 15.62 38.73 6.65
CA THR A 320 16.63 39.19 7.63
C THR A 320 17.72 38.14 7.89
N LEU A 321 17.36 36.86 7.95
CA LEU A 321 18.29 35.79 8.33
C LEU A 321 19.33 35.52 7.25
N LEU A 322 18.90 35.41 5.99
CA LEU A 322 19.77 34.96 4.91
C LEU A 322 20.91 35.96 4.62
N PRO A 323 20.67 37.28 4.54
CA PRO A 323 21.76 38.24 4.36
C PRO A 323 22.79 38.22 5.49
N ARG A 324 22.34 38.00 6.74
CA ARG A 324 23.24 37.85 7.88
C ARG A 324 24.12 36.61 7.77
N LEU A 325 23.56 35.50 7.29
CA LEU A 325 24.31 34.26 7.09
C LEU A 325 25.30 34.36 5.93
N VAL A 326 24.96 35.08 4.86
CA VAL A 326 25.86 35.39 3.74
C VAL A 326 27.03 36.25 4.22
N ALA A 327 26.75 37.34 4.95
CA ALA A 327 27.77 38.27 5.45
C ALA A 327 28.70 37.69 6.53
N ALA A 328 28.29 36.63 7.24
CA ALA A 328 29.05 36.08 8.36
C ALA A 328 30.44 35.53 7.98
N ARG A 329 30.58 34.98 6.76
CA ARG A 329 31.85 34.46 6.23
C ARG A 329 31.79 34.41 4.70
N GLY A 330 32.84 34.89 4.03
CA GLY A 330 32.95 34.85 2.57
C GLY A 330 32.95 33.43 1.99
N PHE A 331 32.83 33.35 0.66
CA PHE A 331 32.69 32.10 -0.11
C PHE A 331 33.91 31.78 -0.97
N ALA A 332 35.05 32.46 -0.76
CA ALA A 332 36.25 32.29 -1.59
C ALA A 332 36.81 30.85 -1.59
N ASP A 333 36.65 30.14 -0.48
CA ASP A 333 37.11 28.75 -0.30
C ASP A 333 35.97 27.71 -0.43
N ALA A 334 34.80 28.11 -0.95
CA ALA A 334 33.64 27.23 -1.02
C ALA A 334 33.55 26.54 -2.39
N ASP A 335 33.61 25.21 -2.41
CA ASP A 335 33.40 24.41 -3.63
C ASP A 335 31.95 24.52 -4.14
N ASP A 336 30.98 24.63 -3.23
CA ASP A 336 29.56 24.82 -3.56
C ASP A 336 28.88 25.79 -2.56
N ILE A 337 28.46 26.94 -3.07
CA ILE A 337 27.81 28.00 -2.30
C ILE A 337 26.47 27.51 -1.74
N ALA A 338 25.70 26.73 -2.50
CA ALA A 338 24.39 26.25 -2.08
C ALA A 338 24.50 25.27 -0.90
N SER A 339 25.45 24.34 -0.93
CA SER A 339 25.76 23.45 0.20
C SER A 339 26.19 24.22 1.46
N VAL A 340 27.02 25.26 1.31
CA VAL A 340 27.44 26.10 2.43
C VAL A 340 26.25 26.86 3.02
N LEU A 341 25.39 27.44 2.19
CA LEU A 341 24.17 28.12 2.66
C LEU A 341 23.22 27.14 3.33
N HIS A 342 23.01 25.96 2.76
CA HIS A 342 22.17 24.91 3.35
C HIS A 342 22.65 24.57 4.76
N TYR A 343 23.95 24.30 4.93
CA TYR A 343 24.54 24.04 6.24
C TYR A 343 24.37 25.23 7.21
N ARG A 344 24.60 26.46 6.75
CA ARG A 344 24.47 27.67 7.59
C ARG A 344 23.03 27.88 8.06
N VAL A 345 22.05 27.72 7.17
CA VAL A 345 20.63 27.84 7.51
C VAL A 345 20.27 26.75 8.51
N ALA A 346 20.53 25.47 8.20
CA ALA A 346 20.24 24.34 9.09
C ALA A 346 20.84 24.52 10.50
N ARG A 347 22.08 25.03 10.58
CA ARG A 347 22.73 25.32 11.85
C ARG A 347 22.06 26.47 12.60
N ALA A 348 21.68 27.54 11.91
CA ALA A 348 21.04 28.71 12.51
C ALA A 348 19.59 28.43 12.96
N THR A 349 18.90 27.51 12.29
CA THR A 349 17.50 27.14 12.52
C THR A 349 17.35 25.89 13.40
N SER A 350 18.45 25.22 13.74
CA SER A 350 18.49 24.06 14.65
C SER A 350 17.83 24.31 16.01
N ARG A 351 17.76 25.57 16.45
CA ARG A 351 17.03 25.99 17.65
C ARG A 351 15.78 26.78 17.23
N PRO A 352 14.58 26.40 17.71
CA PRO A 352 13.36 27.14 17.41
C PRO A 352 13.48 28.61 17.83
N THR A 353 13.04 29.52 16.96
CA THR A 353 12.87 30.94 17.31
C THR A 353 11.84 31.08 18.43
N GLY A 354 12.28 31.64 19.57
CA GLY A 354 11.41 32.05 20.67
C GLY A 354 11.44 31.14 21.91
N SER A 355 12.31 31.49 22.86
CA SER A 355 12.28 31.05 24.26
C SER A 355 11.25 31.84 25.11
N GLY A 356 10.28 32.52 24.48
CA GLY A 356 9.31 33.42 25.13
C GLY A 356 7.86 32.91 25.24
N ARG A 357 7.07 33.57 26.09
CA ARG A 357 5.69 33.22 26.55
C ARG A 357 4.60 33.23 25.46
N THR A 358 4.92 33.50 24.20
CA THR A 358 3.97 33.56 23.06
C THR A 358 4.52 32.79 21.85
N ARG A 359 4.63 31.45 21.97
CA ARG A 359 5.01 30.60 20.83
C ARG A 359 3.92 30.62 19.77
N LYS A 360 4.19 31.20 18.60
CA LYS A 360 3.37 31.02 17.41
C LYS A 360 3.49 29.55 16.98
N ALA A 361 2.36 28.90 16.71
CA ALA A 361 2.38 27.50 16.27
C ALA A 361 3.09 27.40 14.91
N SER A 362 4.04 26.46 14.79
CA SER A 362 4.71 26.16 13.53
C SER A 362 3.70 25.77 12.44
N ARG A 363 3.95 26.20 11.21
CA ARG A 363 3.08 25.89 10.06
C ARG A 363 3.49 24.56 9.44
N LEU A 364 3.06 23.48 10.09
CA LEU A 364 3.39 22.11 9.71
C LEU A 364 2.09 21.34 9.42
N ILE A 365 2.09 20.58 8.33
CA ILE A 365 1.03 19.63 7.99
C ILE A 365 1.26 18.37 8.82
N ALA A 366 0.21 17.93 9.52
CA ALA A 366 0.27 16.85 10.51
C ALA A 366 1.36 17.00 11.59
N GLY A 367 1.95 18.20 11.74
CA GLY A 367 3.05 18.45 12.66
C GLY A 367 4.44 18.02 12.18
N LEU A 368 4.58 17.57 10.93
CA LEU A 368 5.85 17.09 10.36
C LEU A 368 6.25 17.85 9.09
N VAL A 369 5.36 17.91 8.08
CA VAL A 369 5.70 18.44 6.76
C VAL A 369 5.64 19.98 6.76
N PRO A 370 6.72 20.71 6.43
CA PRO A 370 6.67 22.16 6.32
C PRO A 370 5.69 22.63 5.24
N SER A 371 4.76 23.53 5.57
CA SER A 371 3.85 24.07 4.56
C SER A 371 4.59 24.99 3.59
N ALA A 372 4.26 24.86 2.30
CA ALA A 372 4.66 25.80 1.26
C ALA A 372 3.66 26.97 1.23
N ASP A 373 4.08 28.11 1.78
CA ASP A 373 3.32 29.34 1.77
C ASP A 373 3.85 30.32 0.70
N GLY A 374 3.16 31.45 0.52
CA GLY A 374 3.61 32.54 -0.34
C GLY A 374 2.98 32.58 -1.74
N PRO A 375 3.47 33.47 -2.61
CA PRO A 375 2.97 33.62 -3.97
C PRO A 375 3.32 32.41 -4.83
N MET A 376 2.33 31.88 -5.56
CA MET A 376 2.41 30.78 -6.51
C MET A 376 1.15 30.79 -7.37
N THR A 377 1.14 30.03 -8.48
CA THR A 377 -0.04 29.91 -9.34
C THR A 377 -1.22 29.25 -8.61
N SER A 378 -2.45 29.48 -9.09
CA SER A 378 -3.66 28.84 -8.54
C SER A 378 -3.55 27.32 -8.56
N ASP A 379 -3.01 26.77 -9.65
CA ASP A 379 -2.97 25.32 -9.90
C ASP A 379 -1.98 24.65 -8.95
N MET A 380 -0.80 25.25 -8.74
CA MET A 380 0.17 24.77 -7.76
C MET A 380 -0.34 24.89 -6.33
N ARG A 381 -1.08 25.96 -6.02
CA ARG A 381 -1.73 26.12 -4.71
C ARG A 381 -2.77 25.03 -4.49
N HIS A 382 -3.63 24.80 -5.47
CA HIS A 382 -4.67 23.78 -5.41
C HIS A 382 -4.06 22.38 -5.24
N ALA A 383 -3.03 22.06 -6.03
CA ALA A 383 -2.25 20.84 -5.91
C ALA A 383 -1.66 20.61 -4.51
N LEU A 384 -1.09 21.67 -3.90
CA LEU A 384 -0.54 21.60 -2.55
C LEU A 384 -1.62 21.46 -1.48
N ASP A 385 -2.75 22.16 -1.63
CA ASP A 385 -3.87 22.08 -0.68
C ASP A 385 -4.54 20.70 -0.74
N GLU A 386 -4.68 20.12 -1.94
CA GLU A 386 -5.16 18.74 -2.13
C GLU A 386 -4.23 17.76 -1.39
N ARG A 387 -2.93 17.76 -1.67
CA ARG A 387 -1.96 16.88 -0.97
C ARG A 387 -1.94 17.11 0.55
N ARG A 388 -2.10 18.35 1.01
CA ARG A 388 -2.23 18.67 2.44
C ARG A 388 -3.43 17.97 3.05
N GLU A 389 -4.59 18.07 2.42
CA GLU A 389 -5.83 17.43 2.87
C GLU A 389 -5.68 15.91 2.94
N LEU A 390 -4.96 15.31 1.98
CA LEU A 390 -4.72 13.86 1.97
C LEU A 390 -3.85 13.44 3.16
N ILE A 391 -2.77 14.17 3.42
CA ILE A 391 -1.87 13.91 4.56
C ILE A 391 -2.63 14.06 5.88
N GLU A 392 -3.46 15.10 6.01
CA GLU A 392 -4.26 15.33 7.21
C GLU A 392 -5.32 14.25 7.44
N THR A 393 -6.03 13.87 6.38
CA THR A 393 -7.05 12.81 6.41
C THR A 393 -6.43 11.47 6.77
N ARG A 394 -5.33 11.09 6.12
CA ARG A 394 -4.58 9.87 6.44
C ARG A 394 -4.05 9.87 7.87
N THR A 395 -3.58 11.01 8.37
CA THR A 395 -3.11 11.12 9.75
C THR A 395 -4.24 10.87 10.77
N ASP A 396 -5.43 11.41 10.53
CA ASP A 396 -6.58 11.16 11.38
C ASP A 396 -7.01 9.69 11.32
N ALA A 397 -7.08 9.12 10.13
CA ALA A 397 -7.34 7.71 9.88
C ALA A 397 -6.38 6.77 10.65
N VAL A 398 -5.06 6.98 10.52
CA VAL A 398 -4.05 6.17 11.24
C VAL A 398 -4.21 6.27 12.75
N LEU A 399 -4.47 7.49 13.27
CA LEU A 399 -4.66 7.69 14.69
C LEU A 399 -5.92 6.99 15.21
N ASP A 400 -7.04 7.16 14.51
CA ASP A 400 -8.33 6.65 14.95
C ASP A 400 -8.37 5.12 14.84
N THR A 401 -7.92 4.53 13.72
CA THR A 401 -7.81 3.07 13.55
C THR A 401 -6.95 2.43 14.65
N ALA A 402 -5.75 2.98 14.92
CA ALA A 402 -4.87 2.42 15.93
C ALA A 402 -5.45 2.51 17.34
N ARG A 403 -6.26 3.53 17.62
CA ARG A 403 -6.95 3.67 18.91
C ARG A 403 -8.12 2.71 19.03
N ASP A 404 -8.90 2.54 17.97
CA ASP A 404 -10.05 1.62 17.93
C ASP A 404 -9.59 0.16 18.04
N ALA A 405 -8.46 -0.18 17.41
CA ALA A 405 -7.80 -1.48 17.54
C ALA A 405 -7.02 -1.65 18.87
N ALA A 406 -6.98 -0.61 19.72
CA ALA A 406 -6.25 -0.58 20.98
C ALA A 406 -4.76 -0.97 20.84
N GLU A 407 -4.09 -0.49 19.79
CA GLU A 407 -2.69 -0.82 19.53
C GLU A 407 -1.78 -0.38 20.69
N PRO A 408 -0.75 -1.17 21.05
CA PRO A 408 0.07 -0.93 22.25
C PRO A 408 0.68 0.47 22.37
N TRP A 409 1.08 1.05 21.23
CA TRP A 409 1.71 2.37 21.20
C TRP A 409 0.73 3.50 21.57
N THR A 410 -0.57 3.32 21.39
CA THR A 410 -1.58 4.35 21.67
C THR A 410 -1.77 4.56 23.17
N LEU A 411 -1.52 3.54 23.99
CA LEU A 411 -1.52 3.62 25.46
C LEU A 411 -0.55 4.70 25.96
N SER A 412 0.59 4.84 25.26
CA SER A 412 1.58 5.85 25.55
C SER A 412 1.12 7.28 25.27
N LEU A 413 0.06 7.50 24.49
CA LEU A 413 -0.49 8.85 24.29
C LEU A 413 -1.33 9.34 25.48
N GLY A 414 -1.80 8.40 26.33
CA GLY A 414 -2.82 8.65 27.34
C GLY A 414 -4.21 8.85 26.74
N ASP A 415 -5.21 8.98 27.60
CA ASP A 415 -6.61 9.17 27.20
C ASP A 415 -6.93 10.63 26.86
N PRO A 416 -7.82 10.87 25.88
CA PRO A 416 -8.29 12.21 25.56
C PRO A 416 -9.03 12.82 26.77
N PRO A 417 -8.68 14.04 27.20
CA PRO A 417 -9.39 14.75 28.26
C PRO A 417 -10.86 15.02 27.90
N ARG A 418 -11.73 15.14 28.93
CA ARG A 418 -13.14 15.53 28.74
C ARG A 418 -13.33 17.00 28.33
N ASP A 419 -12.38 17.87 28.67
CA ASP A 419 -12.43 19.28 28.29
C ASP A 419 -12.16 19.42 26.78
N PRO A 420 -13.07 20.02 25.98
CA PRO A 420 -12.95 20.05 24.52
C PRO A 420 -11.67 20.76 24.02
N ARG A 421 -11.22 21.82 24.71
CA ARG A 421 -10.01 22.56 24.31
C ARG A 421 -8.77 21.73 24.56
N LYS A 422 -8.69 21.05 25.71
CA LYS A 422 -7.60 20.13 26.03
C LYS A 422 -7.64 18.88 25.14
N ALA A 423 -8.82 18.37 24.80
CA ALA A 423 -8.99 17.26 23.86
C ALA A 423 -8.45 17.60 22.47
N ALA A 424 -8.78 18.77 21.93
CA ALA A 424 -8.25 19.24 20.65
C ALA A 424 -6.71 19.42 20.70
N ALA A 425 -6.18 19.97 21.79
CA ALA A 425 -4.74 20.11 21.99
C ALA A 425 -4.02 18.75 22.09
N TRP A 426 -4.61 17.80 22.81
CA TRP A 426 -4.13 16.41 22.90
C TRP A 426 -4.14 15.74 21.52
N ARG A 427 -5.26 15.84 20.78
CA ARG A 427 -5.43 15.21 19.46
C ARG A 427 -4.41 15.74 18.46
N ARG A 428 -4.14 17.05 18.44
CA ARG A 428 -3.08 17.63 17.60
C ARG A 428 -1.71 16.99 17.84
N HIS A 429 -1.37 16.69 19.10
CA HIS A 429 -0.10 16.05 19.44
C HIS A 429 -0.11 14.55 19.12
N ALA A 430 -1.24 13.87 19.31
CA ALA A 430 -1.40 12.47 18.93
C ALA A 430 -1.28 12.29 17.39
N ARG A 431 -1.89 13.18 16.60
CA ARG A 431 -1.78 13.23 15.13
C ARG A 431 -0.32 13.28 14.67
N THR A 432 0.53 14.07 15.31
CA THR A 432 1.97 14.12 14.95
C THR A 432 2.70 12.80 15.21
N VAL A 433 2.33 12.05 16.26
CA VAL A 433 2.90 10.72 16.52
C VAL A 433 2.41 9.72 15.47
N ALA A 434 1.11 9.74 15.14
CA ALA A 434 0.52 8.88 14.11
C ALA A 434 1.16 9.14 12.73
N ALA A 435 1.29 10.41 12.35
CA ALA A 435 1.93 10.81 11.10
C ALA A 435 3.39 10.36 11.01
N TYR A 436 4.12 10.40 12.12
CA TYR A 436 5.51 9.96 12.17
C TYR A 436 5.60 8.44 11.98
N ARG A 437 4.73 7.69 12.65
CA ARG A 437 4.70 6.23 12.54
C ARG A 437 4.40 5.79 11.11
N ASP A 438 3.40 6.38 10.48
CA ASP A 438 3.03 6.05 9.10
C ASP A 438 4.11 6.48 8.09
N ARG A 439 4.66 7.69 8.22
CA ARG A 439 5.72 8.20 7.32
C ARG A 439 6.98 7.32 7.32
N TYR A 440 7.33 6.71 8.44
CA TYR A 440 8.57 5.93 8.58
C TYR A 440 8.33 4.42 8.78
N GLY A 441 7.10 3.94 8.59
CA GLY A 441 6.77 2.52 8.70
C GLY A 441 7.04 1.92 10.09
N ILE A 442 6.82 2.69 11.16
CA ILE A 442 7.09 2.24 12.54
C ILE A 442 5.98 1.28 12.98
N THR A 443 6.25 -0.01 12.91
CA THR A 443 5.32 -1.09 13.30
C THR A 443 5.52 -1.60 14.73
N GLN A 444 6.59 -1.18 15.39
CA GLN A 444 6.91 -1.58 16.76
C GLN A 444 5.88 -1.04 17.77
N ASP A 445 5.73 -1.74 18.91
CA ASP A 445 4.86 -1.35 20.04
C ASP A 445 5.26 -0.01 20.66
N THR A 446 6.52 0.39 20.50
CA THR A 446 7.00 1.70 20.95
C THR A 446 6.48 2.80 20.02
N PRO A 447 5.98 3.94 20.56
CA PRO A 447 5.38 5.00 19.73
C PRO A 447 6.26 5.56 18.62
N LEU A 448 7.59 5.60 18.80
CA LEU A 448 8.52 6.26 17.88
C LEU A 448 9.58 5.33 17.30
N GLY A 449 9.57 4.05 17.68
CA GLY A 449 10.62 3.11 17.28
C GLY A 449 12.01 3.45 17.83
N GLN A 450 13.04 3.00 17.14
CA GLN A 450 14.45 3.26 17.48
C GLN A 450 14.86 4.70 17.09
N GLU A 451 15.88 5.23 17.75
CA GLU A 451 16.40 6.56 17.40
C GLU A 451 17.04 6.51 16.01
N PRO A 452 16.62 7.38 15.08
CA PRO A 452 17.03 7.27 13.69
C PRO A 452 18.47 7.75 13.47
N GLU A 453 19.12 7.21 12.44
CA GLU A 453 20.44 7.65 11.99
C GLU A 453 20.35 8.74 10.92
N ASP A 454 19.33 8.69 10.07
CA ASP A 454 19.08 9.67 9.01
C ASP A 454 18.79 11.08 9.57
N THR A 455 19.34 12.09 8.91
CA THR A 455 19.27 13.48 9.37
C THR A 455 17.86 14.06 9.25
N ALA A 456 17.11 13.71 8.20
CA ALA A 456 15.74 14.19 8.03
C ALA A 456 14.82 13.52 9.06
N GLN A 457 14.94 12.20 9.24
CA GLN A 457 14.16 11.47 10.24
C GLN A 457 14.49 11.90 11.68
N LYS A 458 15.74 12.27 12.01
CA LYS A 458 16.11 12.81 13.34
C LYS A 458 15.28 14.03 13.74
N ILE A 459 14.99 14.92 12.77
CA ILE A 459 14.22 16.14 13.02
C ILE A 459 12.75 15.79 13.29
N ASP A 460 12.17 14.93 12.47
CA ASP A 460 10.79 14.49 12.63
C ASP A 460 10.60 13.63 13.88
N PHE A 461 11.58 12.80 14.23
CA PHE A 461 11.63 12.07 15.50
C PHE A 461 11.65 13.03 16.68
N ALA A 462 12.44 14.10 16.64
CA ALA A 462 12.46 15.11 17.71
C ALA A 462 11.09 15.81 17.87
N ARG A 463 10.40 16.11 16.76
CA ARG A 463 9.04 16.67 16.75
C ARG A 463 8.03 15.70 17.35
N ALA A 464 8.04 14.44 16.90
CA ALA A 464 7.16 13.39 17.38
C ALA A 464 7.39 13.09 18.87
N ARG A 465 8.64 13.08 19.33
CA ARG A 465 9.02 12.97 20.75
C ARG A 465 8.47 14.11 21.59
N SER A 466 8.58 15.35 21.11
CA SER A 466 8.00 16.52 21.78
C SER A 466 6.47 16.46 21.82
N ALA A 467 5.83 15.97 20.75
CA ALA A 467 4.39 15.77 20.68
C ALA A 467 3.92 14.69 21.68
N LEU A 468 4.57 13.53 21.73
CA LEU A 468 4.29 12.47 22.68
C LEU A 468 4.41 12.93 24.14
N ALA A 469 5.43 13.72 24.46
CA ALA A 469 5.57 14.29 25.81
C ALA A 469 4.41 15.23 26.16
N ARG A 470 3.95 16.05 25.20
CA ARG A 470 2.83 16.98 25.39
C ARG A 470 1.48 16.28 25.49
N SER A 471 1.21 15.26 24.68
CA SER A 471 -0.04 14.49 24.78
C SER A 471 -0.14 13.82 26.15
N ARG A 472 0.94 13.16 26.61
CA ARG A 472 1.04 12.57 27.96
C ARG A 472 0.81 13.60 29.07
N ALA A 473 1.42 14.78 28.98
CA ALA A 473 1.27 15.83 29.98
C ALA A 473 -0.18 16.34 30.06
N ILE A 474 -0.87 16.45 28.94
CA ILE A 474 -2.29 16.84 28.88
C ILE A 474 -3.19 15.76 29.48
N ALA A 475 -2.93 14.49 29.18
CA ALA A 475 -3.69 13.35 29.70
C ALA A 475 -3.54 13.17 31.22
N ARG A 476 -2.31 13.31 31.76
CA ARG A 476 -2.03 13.15 33.20
C ARG A 476 -2.66 14.20 34.11
N GLN A 477 -3.07 15.35 33.59
CA GLN A 477 -3.74 16.39 34.38
C GLN A 477 -5.19 16.03 34.76
N HIS A 478 -5.68 14.85 34.37
CA HIS A 478 -7.02 14.33 34.68
C HIS A 478 -6.98 12.82 34.97
N PRO A 479 -6.77 12.37 36.22
CA PRO A 479 -6.89 10.95 36.53
C PRO A 479 -8.34 10.49 36.31
N THR A 480 -8.50 9.36 35.62
CA THR A 480 -9.78 8.67 35.48
C THR A 480 -10.31 8.31 36.87
N ALA A 481 -11.64 8.31 37.04
CA ALA A 481 -12.28 8.08 38.34
C ALA A 481 -11.95 6.73 39.01
N ALA A 482 -11.23 5.83 38.31
CA ALA A 482 -10.79 4.54 38.81
C ALA A 482 -9.62 4.60 39.82
N GLU A 483 -8.88 5.72 39.91
CA GLU A 483 -7.76 5.87 40.86
C GLU A 483 -8.14 6.52 42.20
N ARG A 484 -9.42 6.83 42.44
CA ARG A 484 -9.86 7.20 43.80
C ARG A 484 -9.94 5.95 44.67
N ARG A 485 -8.82 5.61 45.34
CA ARG A 485 -8.80 4.69 46.47
C ARG A 485 -10.00 4.97 47.39
N PRO A 486 -10.75 3.96 47.86
CA PRO A 486 -11.73 4.18 48.91
C PRO A 486 -10.96 4.65 50.14
N VAL A 487 -11.29 5.83 50.63
CA VAL A 487 -10.92 6.23 51.99
C VAL A 487 -11.66 5.27 52.91
N GLU A 488 -10.93 4.36 53.56
CA GLU A 488 -11.47 3.52 54.63
C GLU A 488 -12.14 4.43 55.68
N PRO A 489 -13.37 4.12 56.12
CA PRO A 489 -13.98 4.85 57.21
C PRO A 489 -13.19 4.57 58.49
N ALA A 490 -12.66 5.62 59.11
CA ALA A 490 -11.97 5.55 60.38
C ALA A 490 -12.82 4.80 61.42
N ALA A 491 -12.22 3.76 62.01
CA ALA A 491 -12.83 2.97 63.08
C ALA A 491 -13.17 3.86 64.30
N PRO A 492 -14.28 3.59 65.01
CA PRO A 492 -14.69 4.37 66.16
C PRO A 492 -13.74 4.11 67.34
N ASN A 493 -13.16 5.20 67.83
CA ASN A 493 -12.30 5.24 69.01
C ASN A 493 -13.05 4.69 70.24
N ARG A 494 -12.56 3.58 70.82
CA ARG A 494 -12.99 3.08 72.14
C ARG A 494 -11.79 3.04 73.08
N ARG A 495 -11.72 4.11 73.88
CA ARG A 495 -11.23 4.31 75.27
C ARG A 495 -10.07 3.45 75.79
N LEU A 496 -9.12 4.16 76.41
CA LEU A 496 -8.84 4.06 77.85
C LEU A 496 -8.99 5.45 78.47
#